data_AF-B5VP19-F1
#
_entry.id   AF-B5VP19-F1
#
_cell.length_a   1.000
_cell.length_b   1.000
_cell.length_c   1.000
_cell.angle_alpha   90.00
_cell.angle_beta   90.00
_cell.angle_gamma   90.00
#
_symmetry.space_group_name_H-M   'P 1'
#
loop_
_entity.id
_entity.type
_entity.pdbx_description
1 polymer ?
#
loop_
_entity_poly.entity_id
_entity_poly.type
_entity_poly.pdbx_seq_one_letter_code
_entity_poly.pdbx_strand_id
1 'polypeptide(L)'
;MDSLEARLQFIQVLKNLQKTLHKTRDSITSSSTTTPPSSQQKLNNDPIQFYLRNYRHHYEDFHQCLFDTTMKMDPLDRLDVVIYYVRIIRNLYPHSHSNTNVTKVLNEVLLMDIDLVFELCLPCQDWKSLTNQATCKELFLDLSKLIHYDATSVTHTPSDTTLIDATTWYSVKTERTTKDYKESLQRTESLLKDRDLKKLAFFQQFNSDTTAINPDLQTQPTNANILLHRMEADRELHKRSKETSWYIERPSNDILDESEFKSLWTHFETTDSGFDKDDYKNIKALNDIAKASYMY
;
A
#
# COMPACT_ATOMS: atom_id res chain seq x y z
N MET A 1 -21.12 20.82 -7.06
CA MET A 1 -21.52 19.49 -7.58
C MET A 1 -22.69 19.04 -6.73
N ASP A 2 -23.79 18.64 -7.36
CA ASP A 2 -24.94 18.10 -6.65
C ASP A 2 -24.58 16.79 -5.94
N SER A 3 -25.29 16.44 -4.87
CA SER A 3 -24.99 15.25 -4.04
C SER A 3 -25.09 13.96 -4.85
N LEU A 4 -26.14 13.79 -5.66
CA LEU A 4 -26.31 12.60 -6.50
C LEU A 4 -25.19 12.48 -7.54
N GLU A 5 -24.83 13.60 -8.18
CA GLU A 5 -23.76 13.63 -9.18
C GLU A 5 -22.40 13.29 -8.55
N ALA A 6 -22.08 13.89 -7.40
CA ALA A 6 -20.83 13.64 -6.68
C ALA A 6 -20.68 12.17 -6.29
N ARG A 7 -21.77 11.57 -5.80
CA ARG A 7 -21.84 10.16 -5.44
C ARG A 7 -21.56 9.23 -6.62
N LEU A 8 -22.24 9.46 -7.75
CA LEU A 8 -22.08 8.63 -8.95
C LEU A 8 -20.66 8.73 -9.53
N GLN A 9 -20.08 9.94 -9.51
CA GLN A 9 -18.68 10.13 -9.91
C GLN A 9 -17.72 9.44 -8.94
N PHE A 10 -17.97 9.50 -7.63
CA PHE A 10 -17.14 8.81 -6.64
C PHE A 10 -17.15 7.28 -6.83
N ILE A 11 -18.30 6.69 -7.13
CA ILE A 11 -18.38 5.25 -7.48
C ILE A 11 -17.51 4.93 -8.71
N GLN A 12 -17.50 5.80 -9.72
CA GLN A 12 -16.64 5.62 -10.89
C GLN A 12 -15.15 5.77 -10.56
N VAL A 13 -14.80 6.66 -9.62
CA VAL A 13 -13.43 6.76 -9.09
C VAL A 13 -13.01 5.44 -8.44
N LEU A 14 -13.83 4.89 -7.53
CA LEU A 14 -13.55 3.62 -6.84
C LEU A 14 -13.34 2.47 -7.83
N LYS A 15 -14.21 2.35 -8.84
CA LYS A 15 -14.12 1.30 -9.87
C LYS A 15 -12.88 1.39 -10.76
N ASN A 16 -12.22 2.55 -10.82
CA ASN A 16 -11.04 2.78 -11.66
C ASN A 16 -9.74 2.93 -10.88
N LEU A 17 -9.73 2.71 -9.55
CA LEU A 17 -8.53 2.86 -8.72
C LEU A 17 -7.35 2.05 -9.26
N GLN A 18 -7.59 0.81 -9.70
CA GLN A 18 -6.59 -0.06 -10.34
C GLN A 18 -5.82 0.61 -11.50
N LYS A 19 -6.44 1.58 -12.22
CA LYS A 19 -5.84 2.29 -13.35
C LYS A 19 -5.21 3.63 -12.98
N THR A 20 -5.66 4.26 -11.89
CA THR A 20 -5.33 5.65 -11.56
C THR A 20 -4.42 5.78 -10.35
N LEU A 21 -4.59 4.93 -9.33
CA LEU A 21 -3.96 5.09 -8.02
C LEU A 21 -2.43 4.99 -8.07
N HIS A 22 -1.90 4.11 -8.91
CA HIS A 22 -0.45 3.87 -9.03
C HIS A 22 0.25 4.82 -10.01
N LYS A 23 -0.49 5.64 -10.77
CA LYS A 23 0.07 6.64 -11.69
C LYS A 23 0.40 7.96 -11.00
N THR A 24 -0.28 8.29 -9.90
CA THR A 24 -0.15 9.61 -9.25
C THR A 24 1.07 9.74 -8.33
N ARG A 25 1.75 8.64 -7.97
CA ARG A 25 2.90 8.68 -7.04
C ARG A 25 4.05 9.56 -7.55
N ASP A 26 4.21 9.69 -8.86
CA ASP A 26 5.32 10.41 -9.49
C ASP A 26 5.10 11.94 -9.60
N SER A 27 3.92 12.45 -9.26
CA SER A 27 3.65 13.90 -9.38
C SER A 27 4.04 14.75 -8.16
N ILE A 28 4.31 14.14 -7.01
CA ILE A 28 4.53 14.88 -5.76
C ILE A 28 6.00 15.29 -5.58
N THR A 29 6.95 14.62 -6.24
CA THR A 29 8.39 14.97 -6.21
C THR A 29 8.80 16.05 -7.20
N SER A 30 7.87 16.64 -7.95
CA SER A 30 8.14 17.68 -8.96
C SER A 30 7.45 19.02 -8.65
N SER A 31 7.49 19.49 -7.41
CA SER A 31 6.96 20.81 -7.04
C SER A 31 8.05 21.76 -6.54
N SER A 32 9.00 22.05 -7.42
CA SER A 32 9.85 23.25 -7.34
C SER A 32 10.12 23.77 -8.75
N THR A 33 9.14 24.44 -9.36
CA THR A 33 9.40 25.37 -10.47
C THR A 33 8.22 26.32 -10.64
N THR A 34 8.49 27.59 -10.34
CA THR A 34 7.65 28.74 -10.61
C THR A 34 7.60 29.02 -12.11
N THR A 35 6.68 28.37 -12.82
CA THR A 35 6.14 28.83 -14.11
C THR A 35 4.81 28.12 -14.33
N PRO A 36 3.73 28.80 -14.78
CA PRO A 36 2.43 28.15 -14.95
C PRO A 36 2.31 27.54 -16.34
N PRO A 37 2.23 26.20 -16.50
CA PRO A 37 1.61 25.63 -17.67
C PRO A 37 0.14 25.35 -17.35
N SER A 38 -0.73 25.65 -18.32
CA SER A 38 -2.14 25.29 -18.37
C SER A 38 -2.36 23.81 -17.98
N SER A 39 -2.76 23.56 -16.74
CA SER A 39 -2.77 22.20 -16.14
C SER A 39 -4.09 21.87 -15.42
N GLN A 40 -5.21 22.46 -15.86
CA GLN A 40 -6.51 22.12 -15.27
C GLN A 40 -7.01 20.70 -15.64
N GLN A 41 -6.55 20.09 -16.73
CA GLN A 41 -7.01 18.73 -17.13
C GLN A 41 -6.30 17.57 -16.42
N LYS A 42 -5.05 17.71 -15.96
CA LYS A 42 -4.33 16.61 -15.27
C LYS A 42 -4.77 16.40 -13.82
N LEU A 43 -5.14 17.47 -13.12
CA LEU A 43 -5.62 17.41 -11.73
C LEU A 43 -7.01 16.77 -11.59
N ASN A 44 -7.79 16.64 -12.68
CA ASN A 44 -9.12 16.00 -12.64
C ASN A 44 -9.07 14.46 -12.67
N ASN A 45 -7.91 13.86 -12.95
CA ASN A 45 -7.75 12.40 -13.00
C ASN A 45 -7.11 11.80 -11.73
N ASP A 46 -6.70 12.63 -10.78
CA ASP A 46 -6.17 12.14 -9.51
C ASP A 46 -7.32 11.76 -8.57
N PRO A 47 -7.50 10.47 -8.24
CA PRO A 47 -8.56 10.03 -7.35
C PRO A 47 -8.46 10.69 -5.96
N ILE A 48 -7.25 10.96 -5.46
CA ILE A 48 -7.06 11.55 -4.12
C ILE A 48 -7.55 13.00 -4.13
N GLN A 49 -7.18 13.78 -5.14
CA GLN A 49 -7.64 15.16 -5.28
C GLN A 49 -9.15 15.25 -5.47
N PHE A 50 -9.76 14.27 -6.15
CA PHE A 50 -11.22 14.19 -6.24
C PHE A 50 -11.87 14.11 -4.85
N TYR A 51 -11.38 13.24 -3.96
CA TYR A 51 -11.88 13.18 -2.59
C TYR A 51 -11.68 14.51 -1.86
N LEU A 52 -10.45 15.06 -1.88
CA LEU A 52 -10.09 16.28 -1.14
C LEU A 52 -10.91 17.51 -1.57
N ARG A 53 -11.39 17.56 -2.82
CA ARG A 53 -12.24 18.64 -3.33
C ARG A 53 -13.68 18.56 -2.84
N ASN A 54 -14.22 17.35 -2.70
CA ASN A 54 -15.65 17.14 -2.55
C ASN A 54 -16.05 16.63 -1.14
N TYR A 55 -15.11 16.11 -0.35
CA TYR A 55 -15.44 15.44 0.92
C TYR A 55 -16.17 16.35 1.91
N ARG A 56 -15.85 17.65 1.99
CA ARG A 56 -16.47 18.55 2.99
C ARG A 56 -18.00 18.59 2.94
N HIS A 57 -18.58 18.33 1.77
CA HIS A 57 -20.02 18.36 1.57
C HIS A 57 -20.65 16.96 1.51
N HIS A 58 -19.86 15.92 1.28
CA HIS A 58 -20.36 14.59 0.91
C HIS A 58 -19.64 13.43 1.61
N TYR A 59 -18.81 13.67 2.64
CA TYR A 59 -17.96 12.63 3.24
C TYR A 59 -18.75 11.44 3.78
N GLU A 60 -19.93 11.65 4.37
CA GLU A 60 -20.78 10.59 4.91
C GLU A 60 -21.35 9.69 3.80
N ASP A 61 -21.83 10.30 2.71
CA ASP A 61 -22.35 9.58 1.54
C ASP A 61 -21.23 8.89 0.76
N PHE A 62 -20.06 9.52 0.66
CA PHE A 62 -18.85 8.89 0.10
C PHE A 62 -18.44 7.68 0.94
N HIS A 63 -18.50 7.77 2.26
CA HIS A 63 -18.18 6.66 3.15
C HIS A 63 -19.10 5.48 2.92
N GLN A 64 -20.42 5.70 2.86
CA GLN A 64 -21.38 4.65 2.54
C GLN A 64 -21.14 4.03 1.16
N CYS A 65 -20.88 4.87 0.14
CA CYS A 65 -20.60 4.40 -1.21
C CYS A 65 -19.31 3.59 -1.30
N LEU A 66 -18.30 3.93 -0.50
CA LEU A 66 -17.07 3.17 -0.40
C LEU A 66 -17.36 1.75 0.07
N PHE A 67 -18.09 1.59 1.18
CA PHE A 67 -18.46 0.26 1.69
C PHE A 67 -19.33 -0.52 0.69
N ASP A 68 -20.39 0.09 0.16
CA ASP A 68 -21.34 -0.58 -0.73
C ASP A 68 -20.72 -1.00 -2.06
N THR A 69 -19.80 -0.21 -2.60
CA THR A 69 -19.12 -0.54 -3.85
C THR A 69 -18.03 -1.57 -3.63
N THR A 70 -17.27 -1.45 -2.54
CA THR A 70 -16.14 -2.34 -2.23
C THR A 70 -16.61 -3.75 -1.87
N MET A 71 -17.74 -3.88 -1.18
CA MET A 71 -18.34 -5.19 -0.89
C MET A 71 -18.74 -5.98 -2.15
N LYS A 72 -18.95 -5.30 -3.29
CA LYS A 72 -19.26 -5.93 -4.58
C LYS A 72 -18.00 -6.42 -5.33
N MET A 73 -16.81 -6.05 -4.87
CA MET A 73 -15.53 -6.44 -5.47
C MET A 73 -15.02 -7.75 -4.87
N ASP A 74 -14.15 -8.44 -5.60
CA ASP A 74 -13.37 -9.56 -5.04
C ASP A 74 -12.36 -9.04 -4.01
N PRO A 75 -12.10 -9.76 -2.89
CA PRO A 75 -11.13 -9.33 -1.88
C PRO A 75 -9.75 -8.96 -2.41
N LEU A 76 -9.29 -9.54 -3.53
CA LEU A 76 -8.04 -9.13 -4.16
C LEU A 76 -8.09 -7.71 -4.73
N ASP A 77 -9.21 -7.31 -5.34
CA ASP A 77 -9.40 -5.97 -5.92
C ASP A 77 -9.72 -4.91 -4.85
N ARG A 78 -10.24 -5.33 -3.68
CA ARG A 78 -10.53 -4.43 -2.55
C ARG A 78 -9.28 -3.77 -1.97
N LEU A 79 -8.09 -4.34 -2.19
CA LEU A 79 -6.83 -3.79 -1.71
C LEU A 79 -6.57 -2.36 -2.23
N ASP A 80 -6.94 -2.07 -3.48
CA ASP A 80 -6.80 -0.72 -4.05
C ASP A 80 -7.62 0.32 -3.28
N VAL A 81 -8.81 -0.05 -2.80
CA VAL A 81 -9.65 0.82 -1.97
C VAL A 81 -8.99 1.08 -0.62
N VAL A 82 -8.40 0.05 0.01
CA VAL A 82 -7.70 0.21 1.29
C VAL A 82 -6.47 1.11 1.14
N ILE A 83 -5.66 0.91 0.09
CA ILE A 83 -4.53 1.79 -0.24
C ILE A 83 -5.02 3.24 -0.43
N TYR A 84 -6.09 3.42 -1.21
CA TYR A 84 -6.67 4.73 -1.47
C TYR A 84 -7.17 5.41 -0.19
N TYR A 85 -7.88 4.68 0.66
CA TYR A 85 -8.39 5.16 1.94
C TYR A 85 -7.27 5.62 2.87
N VAL A 86 -6.21 4.82 3.03
CA VAL A 86 -5.04 5.21 3.84
C VAL A 86 -4.34 6.43 3.25
N ARG A 87 -4.25 6.54 1.91
CA ARG A 87 -3.66 7.72 1.26
C ARG A 87 -4.49 8.99 1.49
N ILE A 88 -5.81 8.90 1.56
CA ILE A 88 -6.67 10.03 1.95
C ILE A 88 -6.30 10.49 3.37
N ILE A 89 -6.19 9.56 4.32
CA ILE A 89 -5.81 9.87 5.71
C ILE A 89 -4.45 10.56 5.75
N ARG A 90 -3.45 10.03 5.03
CA ARG A 90 -2.10 10.63 4.95
C ARG A 90 -2.10 12.05 4.41
N ASN A 91 -2.99 12.38 3.47
CA ASN A 91 -3.10 13.73 2.92
C ASN A 91 -3.83 14.70 3.87
N LEU A 92 -4.83 14.21 4.61
CA LEU A 92 -5.61 15.04 5.53
C LEU A 92 -4.92 15.27 6.88
N TYR A 93 -4.14 14.29 7.37
CA TYR A 93 -3.54 14.33 8.71
C TYR A 93 -2.67 15.57 8.98
N PRO A 94 -1.78 16.03 8.07
CA PRO A 94 -0.99 17.26 8.28
C PRO A 94 -1.85 18.51 8.52
N HIS A 95 -3.10 18.51 8.05
CA HIS A 95 -4.04 19.63 8.18
C HIS A 95 -5.03 19.48 9.34
N SER A 96 -4.94 18.40 10.12
CA SER A 96 -5.83 18.13 11.27
C SER A 96 -5.77 19.27 12.30
N HIS A 97 -4.56 19.63 12.75
CA HIS A 97 -4.33 20.66 13.77
C HIS A 97 -4.80 22.06 13.36
N SER A 98 -4.93 22.35 12.06
CA SER A 98 -5.31 23.68 11.55
C SER A 98 -6.77 23.78 11.11
N ASN A 99 -7.49 22.66 10.99
CA ASN A 99 -8.87 22.66 10.48
C ASN A 99 -9.75 21.69 11.26
N THR A 100 -10.71 22.24 12.01
CA THR A 100 -11.64 21.47 12.85
C THR A 100 -12.50 20.49 12.03
N ASN A 101 -12.91 20.85 10.81
CA ASN A 101 -13.66 19.95 9.93
C ASN A 101 -12.79 18.77 9.46
N VAL A 102 -11.51 19.00 9.21
CA VAL A 102 -10.56 17.92 8.85
C VAL A 102 -10.39 16.97 10.02
N THR A 103 -10.20 17.51 11.23
CA THR A 103 -10.10 16.70 12.45
C THR A 103 -11.36 15.89 12.71
N LYS A 104 -12.54 16.47 12.50
CA LYS A 104 -13.82 15.77 12.61
C LYS A 104 -13.88 14.57 11.66
N VAL A 105 -13.67 14.80 10.36
CA VAL A 105 -13.72 13.74 9.34
C VAL A 105 -12.65 12.67 9.60
N LEU A 106 -11.45 13.05 10.04
CA LEU A 106 -10.40 12.11 10.38
C LEU A 106 -10.77 11.24 11.59
N ASN A 107 -11.09 11.85 12.72
CA ASN A 107 -11.21 11.11 13.97
C ASN A 107 -12.56 10.40 14.12
N GLU A 108 -13.64 10.96 13.58
CA GLU A 108 -15.00 10.44 13.76
C GLU A 108 -15.47 9.54 12.61
N VAL A 109 -14.82 9.61 11.45
CA VAL A 109 -15.20 8.82 10.26
C VAL A 109 -14.04 7.97 9.77
N LEU A 110 -12.95 8.60 9.32
CA LEU A 110 -11.92 7.88 8.58
C LEU A 110 -11.11 6.92 9.47
N LEU A 111 -10.53 7.42 10.56
CA LEU A 111 -9.80 6.62 11.54
C LEU A 111 -10.75 5.79 12.39
N MET A 112 -11.98 6.27 12.63
CA MET A 112 -12.99 5.50 13.37
C MET A 112 -13.29 4.18 12.67
N ASP A 113 -13.41 4.17 11.34
CA ASP A 113 -13.75 2.96 10.57
C ASP A 113 -12.56 2.30 9.86
N ILE A 114 -11.33 2.61 10.30
CA ILE A 114 -10.11 2.01 9.73
C ILE A 114 -10.10 0.48 9.87
N ASP A 115 -10.62 -0.03 10.99
CA ASP A 115 -10.75 -1.46 11.27
C ASP A 115 -11.67 -2.15 10.26
N LEU A 116 -12.84 -1.55 10.00
CA LEU A 116 -13.81 -2.07 9.05
C LEU A 116 -13.22 -2.10 7.64
N VAL A 117 -12.51 -1.04 7.22
CA VAL A 117 -11.90 -0.95 5.88
C VAL A 117 -10.82 -1.99 5.68
N PHE A 118 -9.97 -2.25 6.67
CA PHE A 118 -8.97 -3.31 6.58
C PHE A 118 -9.62 -4.70 6.48
N GLU A 119 -10.68 -4.97 7.25
CA GLU A 119 -11.41 -6.25 7.17
C GLU A 119 -12.12 -6.44 5.82
N LEU A 120 -12.42 -5.37 5.05
CA LEU A 120 -12.99 -5.52 3.71
C LEU A 120 -12.09 -6.37 2.80
N CYS A 121 -10.79 -6.12 2.81
CA CYS A 121 -9.80 -6.83 1.98
C CYS A 121 -9.11 -8.01 2.69
N LEU A 122 -9.41 -8.20 3.99
CA LEU A 122 -8.98 -9.32 4.82
C LEU A 122 -10.20 -9.98 5.52
N PRO A 123 -11.25 -10.40 4.80
CA PRO A 123 -12.45 -10.96 5.42
C PRO A 123 -12.15 -12.26 6.17
N CYS A 124 -13.00 -12.60 7.12
CA CYS A 124 -12.93 -13.89 7.83
C CYS A 124 -13.16 -15.06 6.85
N GLN A 125 -12.49 -16.19 7.11
CA GLN A 125 -12.59 -17.43 6.33
C GLN A 125 -12.23 -17.30 4.83
N ASP A 126 -11.43 -16.29 4.46
CA ASP A 126 -10.95 -16.13 3.09
C ASP A 126 -9.43 -16.29 3.01
N TRP A 127 -8.99 -17.53 2.70
CA TRP A 127 -7.57 -17.85 2.56
C TRP A 127 -6.88 -17.09 1.42
N LYS A 128 -7.59 -16.79 0.33
CA LYS A 128 -7.06 -16.03 -0.81
C LYS A 128 -6.75 -14.58 -0.42
N SER A 129 -7.57 -13.99 0.44
CA SER A 129 -7.36 -12.62 0.92
C SER A 129 -6.02 -12.43 1.65
N LEU A 130 -5.42 -13.49 2.18
CA LEU A 130 -4.11 -13.45 2.83
C LEU A 130 -2.97 -13.01 1.87
N THR A 131 -3.19 -13.02 0.56
CA THR A 131 -2.30 -12.37 -0.42
C THR A 131 -2.15 -10.87 -0.16
N ASN A 132 -3.15 -10.21 0.42
CA ASN A 132 -3.13 -8.77 0.74
C ASN A 132 -2.40 -8.43 2.04
N GLN A 133 -2.18 -9.43 2.91
CA GLN A 133 -1.72 -9.24 4.28
C GLN A 133 -0.43 -8.42 4.39
N ALA A 134 0.57 -8.71 3.55
CA ALA A 134 1.86 -8.01 3.60
C ALA A 134 1.72 -6.51 3.29
N THR A 135 0.92 -6.17 2.27
CA THR A 135 0.65 -4.77 1.91
C THR A 135 -0.16 -4.06 3.00
N CYS A 136 -1.19 -4.70 3.54
CA CYS A 136 -1.97 -4.15 4.64
C CYS A 136 -1.11 -3.86 5.88
N LYS A 137 -0.24 -4.80 6.25
CA LYS A 137 0.69 -4.64 7.37
C LYS A 137 1.60 -3.42 7.19
N GLU A 138 2.22 -3.27 6.02
CA GLU A 138 3.10 -2.13 5.72
C GLU A 138 2.32 -0.80 5.74
N LEU A 139 1.13 -0.75 5.12
CA LEU A 139 0.27 0.43 5.11
C LEU A 139 -0.09 0.88 6.52
N PHE A 140 -0.44 -0.06 7.40
CA PHE A 140 -0.80 0.23 8.77
C PHE A 140 0.40 0.74 9.56
N LEU A 141 1.56 0.05 9.49
CA LEU A 141 2.77 0.47 10.20
C LEU A 141 3.24 1.87 9.77
N ASP A 142 3.22 2.16 8.47
CA ASP A 142 3.59 3.47 7.95
C ASP A 142 2.57 4.57 8.31
N LEU A 143 1.28 4.23 8.37
CA LEU A 143 0.27 5.13 8.89
C LEU A 143 0.48 5.39 10.39
N SER A 144 0.77 4.36 11.17
CA SER A 144 1.01 4.45 12.62
C SER A 144 2.18 5.39 12.94
N LYS A 145 3.26 5.35 12.15
CA LYS A 145 4.38 6.31 12.28
C LYS A 145 3.92 7.76 12.07
N LEU A 146 3.08 8.01 11.06
CA LEU A 146 2.56 9.34 10.75
C LEU A 146 1.66 9.87 11.85
N ILE A 147 0.77 9.04 12.39
CA ILE A 147 -0.23 9.45 13.39
C ILE A 147 0.25 9.28 14.85
N HIS A 148 1.52 8.92 15.03
CA HIS A 148 2.15 8.67 16.34
C HIS A 148 1.42 7.61 17.18
N TYR A 149 1.00 6.52 16.53
CA TYR A 149 0.43 5.34 17.19
C TYR A 149 1.50 4.25 17.35
N ASP A 150 1.58 3.63 18.53
CA ASP A 150 2.50 2.52 18.77
C ASP A 150 1.90 1.21 18.22
N ALA A 151 2.39 0.78 17.05
CA ALA A 151 2.05 -0.48 16.41
C ALA A 151 3.22 -1.48 16.41
N THR A 152 4.18 -1.33 17.32
CA THR A 152 5.36 -2.22 17.40
C THR A 152 4.97 -3.69 17.53
N SER A 153 3.83 -3.95 18.19
CA SER A 153 3.32 -5.30 18.38
C SER A 153 3.00 -6.05 17.08
N VAL A 154 2.72 -5.32 15.98
CA VAL A 154 2.44 -5.89 14.65
C VAL A 154 3.74 -6.31 13.94
N THR A 155 4.89 -5.70 14.25
CA THR A 155 6.17 -6.09 13.62
C THR A 155 6.65 -7.46 14.08
N HIS A 156 6.22 -7.90 15.27
CA HIS A 156 6.49 -9.23 15.80
C HIS A 156 5.80 -10.29 14.95
N THR A 157 6.57 -10.91 14.06
CA THR A 157 6.11 -12.03 13.23
C THR A 157 5.86 -13.24 14.15
N PRO A 158 4.76 -13.99 13.95
CA PRO A 158 4.44 -15.12 14.83
C PRO A 158 5.53 -16.19 14.81
N SER A 159 5.74 -16.84 15.96
CA SER A 159 6.66 -17.96 16.10
C SER A 159 6.03 -19.27 15.61
N ASP A 160 6.83 -20.11 14.95
CA ASP A 160 6.42 -21.43 14.43
C ASP A 160 6.65 -22.57 15.45
N THR A 161 6.42 -22.29 16.74
CA THR A 161 6.70 -23.27 17.81
C THR A 161 5.52 -24.20 18.08
N THR A 162 4.31 -23.74 17.83
CA THR A 162 3.06 -24.45 18.17
C THR A 162 2.14 -24.52 16.96
N LEU A 163 1.32 -25.58 16.89
CA LEU A 163 0.24 -25.67 15.91
C LEU A 163 -0.76 -24.54 16.12
N ILE A 164 -1.01 -23.78 15.05
CA ILE A 164 -1.91 -22.62 15.06
C ILE A 164 -3.31 -23.02 14.59
N ASP A 165 -4.33 -22.45 15.23
CA ASP A 165 -5.72 -22.64 14.82
C ASP A 165 -6.03 -21.96 13.47
N ALA A 166 -6.51 -22.76 12.52
CA ALA A 166 -6.95 -22.32 11.19
C ALA A 166 -8.45 -21.98 11.14
N THR A 167 -9.24 -22.38 12.13
CA THR A 167 -10.72 -22.38 12.04
C THR A 167 -11.35 -21.10 12.59
N THR A 168 -10.81 -20.54 13.67
CA THR A 168 -11.36 -19.34 14.31
C THR A 168 -10.63 -18.09 13.83
N TRP A 169 -11.35 -17.20 13.15
CA TRP A 169 -10.78 -15.97 12.58
C TRP A 169 -11.24 -14.77 13.38
N TYR A 170 -10.30 -13.87 13.68
CA TYR A 170 -10.63 -12.60 14.32
C TYR A 170 -11.47 -11.72 13.39
N SER A 171 -12.45 -11.03 13.96
CA SER A 171 -13.33 -10.05 13.32
C SER A 171 -13.39 -8.80 14.17
N VAL A 172 -13.23 -7.63 13.54
CA VAL A 172 -13.31 -6.31 14.19
C VAL A 172 -14.75 -5.92 14.52
N LYS A 173 -15.73 -6.64 13.94
CA LYS A 173 -17.17 -6.33 14.07
C LYS A 173 -17.78 -6.86 15.36
N THR A 174 -17.19 -7.90 15.95
CA THR A 174 -17.69 -8.53 17.18
C THR A 174 -17.49 -7.59 18.37
N GLU A 175 -18.58 -7.20 19.05
CA GLU A 175 -18.57 -6.26 20.18
C GLU A 175 -17.86 -4.91 19.86
N ARG A 176 -18.01 -4.43 18.62
CA ARG A 176 -17.36 -3.21 18.16
C ARG A 176 -17.90 -1.96 18.87
N THR A 177 -16.99 -1.16 19.41
CA THR A 177 -17.27 0.16 19.99
C THR A 177 -16.94 1.28 18.99
N THR A 178 -17.72 2.36 19.00
CA THR A 178 -17.56 3.51 18.07
C THR A 178 -17.31 4.83 18.83
N LYS A 179 -16.56 4.76 19.95
CA LYS A 179 -16.32 5.91 20.83
C LYS A 179 -14.96 6.56 20.58
N ASP A 180 -13.92 5.76 20.39
CA ASP A 180 -12.55 6.23 20.16
C ASP A 180 -11.93 5.48 18.97
N TYR A 181 -11.37 6.23 18.03
CA TYR A 181 -10.69 5.65 16.86
C TYR A 181 -9.46 4.82 17.26
N LYS A 182 -8.86 5.06 18.44
CA LYS A 182 -7.77 4.23 18.95
C LYS A 182 -8.22 2.78 19.19
N GLU A 183 -9.48 2.55 19.57
CA GLU A 183 -10.01 1.20 19.70
C GLU A 183 -10.05 0.51 18.32
N SER A 184 -10.38 1.26 17.26
CA SER A 184 -10.32 0.75 15.88
C SER A 184 -8.88 0.46 15.43
N LEU A 185 -7.90 1.27 15.85
CA LEU A 185 -6.48 0.96 15.59
C LEU A 185 -6.05 -0.35 16.29
N GLN A 186 -6.44 -0.54 17.55
CA GLN A 186 -6.15 -1.78 18.30
C GLN A 186 -6.83 -3.02 17.68
N ARG A 187 -8.07 -2.88 17.21
CA ARG A 187 -8.76 -3.95 16.48
C ARG A 187 -8.08 -4.25 15.14
N THR A 188 -7.57 -3.22 14.44
CA THR A 188 -6.79 -3.39 13.21
C THR A 188 -5.48 -4.14 13.49
N GLU A 189 -4.77 -3.83 14.57
CA GLU A 189 -3.59 -4.60 14.99
C GLU A 189 -3.93 -6.07 15.25
N SER A 190 -5.04 -6.33 15.95
CA SER A 190 -5.49 -7.68 16.27
C SER A 190 -5.86 -8.46 15.00
N LEU A 191 -6.53 -7.80 14.05
CA LEU A 191 -6.82 -8.35 12.72
C LEU A 191 -5.54 -8.72 11.98
N LEU A 192 -4.57 -7.80 11.89
CA LEU A 192 -3.32 -8.05 11.17
C LEU A 192 -2.52 -9.20 11.80
N LYS A 193 -2.47 -9.29 13.13
CA LYS A 193 -1.82 -10.42 13.83
C LYS A 193 -2.53 -11.74 13.56
N ASP A 194 -3.86 -11.77 13.60
CA ASP A 194 -4.62 -12.98 13.30
C ASP A 194 -4.37 -13.45 11.86
N ARG A 195 -4.33 -12.53 10.88
CA ARG A 195 -4.04 -12.90 9.49
C ARG A 195 -2.59 -13.39 9.28
N ASP A 196 -1.62 -12.86 10.02
CA ASP A 196 -0.26 -13.43 10.07
C ASP A 196 -0.26 -14.86 10.63
N LEU A 197 -1.01 -15.10 11.70
CA LEU A 197 -1.21 -16.44 12.27
C LEU A 197 -1.91 -17.39 11.30
N LYS A 198 -2.91 -16.93 10.54
CA LYS A 198 -3.61 -17.74 9.54
C LYS A 198 -2.70 -18.14 8.37
N LYS A 199 -1.80 -17.27 7.92
CA LYS A 199 -0.78 -17.66 6.92
C LYS A 199 0.08 -18.80 7.44
N LEU A 200 0.53 -18.71 8.69
CA LEU A 200 1.32 -19.75 9.33
C LEU A 200 0.52 -21.06 9.49
N ALA A 201 -0.73 -20.99 9.96
CA ALA A 201 -1.62 -22.14 10.10
C ALA A 201 -1.84 -22.86 8.77
N PHE A 202 -2.03 -22.11 7.68
CA PHE A 202 -2.15 -22.67 6.34
C PHE A 202 -0.87 -23.42 5.94
N PHE A 203 0.32 -22.84 6.17
CA PHE A 203 1.59 -23.51 5.85
C PHE A 203 1.81 -24.78 6.68
N GLN A 204 1.51 -24.75 7.98
CA GLN A 204 1.62 -25.91 8.86
C GLN A 204 0.71 -27.07 8.40
N GLN A 205 -0.53 -26.76 8.01
CA GLN A 205 -1.52 -27.76 7.62
C GLN A 205 -1.41 -28.20 6.15
N PHE A 206 -0.71 -27.43 5.30
CA PHE A 206 -0.44 -27.83 3.92
C PHE A 206 0.62 -28.94 3.85
N ASN A 207 1.58 -28.93 4.79
CA ASN A 207 2.71 -29.85 4.83
C ASN A 207 2.44 -31.15 5.62
N SER A 208 1.25 -31.33 6.19
CA SER A 208 0.94 -32.62 6.83
C SER A 208 0.98 -33.71 5.77
N ASP A 209 1.80 -34.76 5.97
CA ASP A 209 2.07 -35.92 5.09
C ASP A 209 0.83 -36.77 4.70
N THR A 210 -0.35 -36.18 4.74
CA THR A 210 -1.62 -36.76 4.33
C THR A 210 -1.78 -36.62 2.82
N THR A 211 -2.12 -37.73 2.15
CA THR A 211 -2.41 -37.79 0.71
C THR A 211 -3.64 -36.99 0.27
N ALA A 212 -4.38 -36.40 1.22
CA ALA A 212 -5.52 -35.52 0.98
C ALA A 212 -5.25 -34.15 1.62
N ILE A 213 -5.60 -33.08 0.89
CA ILE A 213 -5.56 -31.70 1.38
C ILE A 213 -6.60 -31.58 2.50
N ASN A 214 -6.24 -30.94 3.62
CA ASN A 214 -7.19 -30.66 4.70
C ASN A 214 -8.41 -29.89 4.15
N PRO A 215 -9.65 -30.38 4.31
CA PRO A 215 -10.86 -29.71 3.82
C PRO A 215 -11.01 -28.27 4.32
N ASP A 216 -10.48 -27.95 5.51
CA ASP A 216 -10.53 -26.61 6.09
C ASP A 216 -9.71 -25.57 5.29
N LEU A 217 -8.79 -26.02 4.44
CA LEU A 217 -7.95 -25.17 3.60
C LEU A 217 -8.53 -24.95 2.20
N GLN A 218 -9.52 -25.76 1.79
CA GLN A 218 -10.05 -25.69 0.44
C GLN A 218 -10.94 -24.46 0.26
N THR A 219 -10.66 -23.66 -0.78
CA THR A 219 -11.46 -22.49 -1.16
C THR A 219 -12.24 -22.75 -2.45
N GLN A 220 -13.32 -21.97 -2.63
CA GLN A 220 -14.04 -21.95 -3.90
C GLN A 220 -13.17 -21.31 -5.00
N PRO A 221 -13.27 -21.77 -6.26
CA PRO A 221 -12.48 -21.23 -7.35
C PRO A 221 -12.83 -19.75 -7.58
N THR A 222 -11.79 -18.94 -7.84
CA THR A 222 -11.93 -17.53 -8.23
C THR A 222 -11.83 -17.42 -9.75
N ASN A 223 -12.58 -16.49 -10.35
CA ASN A 223 -12.50 -16.24 -11.79
C ASN A 223 -11.05 -15.89 -12.20
N ALA A 224 -10.54 -16.57 -13.23
CA ALA A 224 -9.16 -16.38 -13.71
C ALA A 224 -8.84 -14.92 -14.05
N ASN A 225 -9.83 -14.15 -14.52
CA ASN A 225 -9.63 -12.73 -14.83
C ASN A 225 -9.19 -11.91 -13.62
N ILE A 226 -9.70 -12.22 -12.41
CA ILE A 226 -9.34 -11.53 -11.17
C ILE A 226 -7.90 -11.87 -10.79
N LEU A 227 -7.53 -13.16 -10.88
CA LEU A 227 -6.18 -13.62 -10.57
C LEU A 227 -5.14 -13.03 -11.53
N LEU A 228 -5.42 -13.05 -12.84
CA LEU A 228 -4.55 -12.47 -13.86
C LEU A 228 -4.44 -10.96 -13.71
N HIS A 229 -5.55 -10.28 -13.41
CA HIS A 229 -5.52 -8.85 -13.13
C HIS A 229 -4.60 -8.52 -11.95
N ARG A 230 -4.68 -9.28 -10.85
CA ARG A 230 -3.77 -9.10 -9.71
C ARG A 230 -2.31 -9.37 -10.08
N MET A 231 -2.03 -10.41 -10.88
CA MET A 231 -0.67 -10.67 -11.37
C MET A 231 -0.10 -9.51 -12.19
N GLU A 232 -0.91 -8.91 -13.07
CA GLU A 232 -0.51 -7.72 -13.85
C GLU A 232 -0.28 -6.50 -12.95
N ALA A 233 -1.14 -6.29 -11.94
CA ALA A 233 -0.97 -5.19 -10.99
C ALA A 233 0.33 -5.32 -10.18
N ASP A 234 0.66 -6.52 -9.70
CA ASP A 234 1.91 -6.77 -8.97
C ASP A 234 3.14 -6.57 -9.89
N ARG A 235 3.06 -6.99 -11.16
CA ARG A 235 4.12 -6.74 -12.17
C ARG A 235 4.34 -5.25 -12.40
N GLU A 236 3.27 -4.49 -12.57
CA GLU A 236 3.33 -3.04 -12.81
C GLU A 236 3.84 -2.29 -11.57
N LEU A 237 3.45 -2.71 -10.37
CA LEU A 237 3.98 -2.16 -9.11
C LEU A 237 5.49 -2.41 -9.00
N HIS A 238 5.95 -3.64 -9.26
CA HIS A 238 7.37 -3.97 -9.26
C HIS A 238 8.14 -3.17 -10.31
N LYS A 239 7.61 -3.05 -11.53
CA LYS A 239 8.18 -2.23 -12.60
C LYS A 239 8.39 -0.79 -12.14
N ARG A 240 7.35 -0.15 -11.60
CA ARG A 240 7.42 1.23 -11.08
C ARG A 240 8.41 1.38 -9.93
N SER A 241 8.49 0.40 -9.04
CA SER A 241 9.48 0.41 -7.96
C SER A 241 10.93 0.41 -8.49
N LYS A 242 11.19 -0.26 -9.61
CA LYS A 242 12.51 -0.28 -10.26
C LYS A 242 12.77 1.00 -11.08
N GLU A 243 11.73 1.67 -11.58
CA GLU A 243 11.86 2.94 -12.31
C GLU A 243 12.44 4.07 -11.45
N THR A 244 12.19 4.07 -10.14
CA THR A 244 12.69 5.12 -9.22
C THR A 244 13.85 4.66 -8.35
N SER A 245 14.36 3.43 -8.52
CA SER A 245 15.37 2.87 -7.61
C SER A 245 16.76 3.50 -7.74
N TRP A 246 16.97 4.32 -8.77
CA TRP A 246 18.23 5.00 -9.07
C TRP A 246 18.16 6.52 -8.84
N TYR A 247 17.06 7.03 -8.27
CA TYR A 247 16.91 8.45 -7.98
C TYR A 247 18.00 8.92 -7.01
N ILE A 248 18.63 10.05 -7.35
CA ILE A 248 19.62 10.72 -6.52
C ILE A 248 18.98 12.00 -6.00
N GLU A 249 18.54 11.94 -4.74
CA GLU A 249 17.97 13.10 -4.05
C GLU A 249 19.10 14.02 -3.61
N ARG A 250 19.12 15.27 -4.13
CA ARG A 250 20.12 16.29 -3.80
C ARG A 250 19.44 17.47 -3.10
N PRO A 251 19.35 17.49 -1.74
CA PRO A 251 18.60 18.50 -1.00
C PRO A 251 19.07 19.94 -1.22
N SER A 252 20.35 20.15 -1.53
CA SER A 252 20.89 21.48 -1.82
C SER A 252 20.55 21.98 -3.23
N ASN A 253 19.95 21.14 -4.07
CA ASN A 253 19.74 21.36 -5.50
C ASN A 253 21.04 21.63 -6.30
N ASP A 254 22.20 21.28 -5.73
CA ASP A 254 23.50 21.35 -6.40
C ASP A 254 23.93 19.98 -6.91
N ILE A 255 24.70 19.92 -8.01
CA ILE A 255 25.20 18.65 -8.57
C ILE A 255 26.34 18.04 -7.73
N LEU A 256 27.02 18.85 -6.93
CA LEU A 256 28.10 18.44 -6.02
C LEU A 256 27.60 18.18 -4.60
N ASP A 257 26.30 17.95 -4.43
CA ASP A 257 25.72 17.61 -3.13
C ASP A 257 26.35 16.31 -2.57
N GLU A 258 26.86 16.38 -1.34
CA GLU A 258 27.54 15.27 -0.67
C GLU A 258 26.66 14.03 -0.52
N SER A 259 25.33 14.19 -0.51
CA SER A 259 24.37 13.08 -0.41
C SER A 259 24.59 11.99 -1.45
N GLU A 260 24.96 12.36 -2.69
CA GLU A 260 25.25 11.40 -3.75
C GLU A 260 26.50 10.56 -3.41
N PHE A 261 27.61 11.22 -3.06
CA PHE A 261 28.83 10.53 -2.67
C PHE A 261 28.63 9.65 -1.43
N LYS A 262 27.92 10.16 -0.41
CA LYS A 262 27.60 9.40 0.80
C LYS A 262 26.76 8.16 0.51
N SER A 263 25.83 8.25 -0.44
CA SER A 263 25.02 7.09 -0.85
C SER A 263 25.88 5.99 -1.50
N LEU A 264 26.81 6.37 -2.39
CA LEU A 264 27.77 5.45 -3.01
C LEU A 264 28.71 4.84 -1.96
N TRP A 265 29.25 5.65 -1.06
CA TRP A 265 30.13 5.17 0.00
C TRP A 265 29.44 4.17 0.92
N THR A 266 28.24 4.49 1.38
CA THR A 266 27.43 3.61 2.25
C THR A 266 27.11 2.30 1.54
N HIS A 267 26.89 2.33 0.22
CA HIS A 267 26.69 1.10 -0.56
C HIS A 267 27.90 0.17 -0.46
N PHE A 268 29.13 0.67 -0.65
CA PHE A 268 30.35 -0.14 -0.51
C PHE A 268 30.59 -0.63 0.94
N GLU A 269 30.21 0.16 1.95
CA GLU A 269 30.37 -0.22 3.37
C GLU A 269 29.38 -1.30 3.83
N THR A 270 28.15 -1.28 3.30
CA THR A 270 27.05 -2.13 3.79
C THR A 270 26.81 -3.38 2.95
N THR A 271 27.50 -3.50 1.82
CA THR A 271 27.35 -4.64 0.90
C THR A 271 28.72 -5.23 0.56
N ASP A 272 28.74 -6.51 0.17
CA ASP A 272 29.94 -7.15 -0.34
C ASP A 272 30.21 -6.71 -1.80
N SER A 273 30.60 -5.44 -1.96
CA SER A 273 30.85 -4.80 -3.25
C SER A 273 32.34 -4.47 -3.45
N GLY A 274 33.21 -5.40 -3.04
CA GLY A 274 34.63 -5.33 -3.39
C GLY A 274 34.84 -5.45 -4.90
N PHE A 275 35.99 -4.96 -5.40
CA PHE A 275 36.29 -5.01 -6.83
C PHE A 275 36.38 -6.47 -7.33
N ASP A 276 35.46 -6.87 -8.20
CA ASP A 276 35.21 -8.27 -8.52
C ASP A 276 35.66 -8.67 -9.94
N LYS A 277 35.36 -9.91 -10.31
CA LYS A 277 35.71 -10.46 -11.64
C LYS A 277 34.99 -9.73 -12.77
N ASP A 278 33.76 -9.30 -12.57
CA ASP A 278 32.98 -8.61 -13.60
C ASP A 278 33.49 -7.17 -13.77
N ASP A 279 33.92 -6.51 -12.70
CA ASP A 279 34.62 -5.22 -12.79
C ASP A 279 35.89 -5.33 -13.65
N TYR A 280 36.73 -6.34 -13.41
CA TYR A 280 37.92 -6.60 -14.24
C TYR A 280 37.57 -6.83 -15.72
N LYS A 281 36.50 -7.58 -16.00
CA LYS A 281 36.03 -7.78 -17.38
C LYS A 281 35.62 -6.45 -18.02
N ASN A 282 34.90 -5.60 -17.28
CA ASN A 282 34.41 -4.32 -17.77
C ASN A 282 35.57 -3.39 -18.13
N ILE A 283 36.54 -3.19 -17.22
CA ILE A 283 37.68 -2.29 -17.48
C ILE A 283 38.62 -2.84 -18.56
N LYS A 284 38.81 -4.17 -18.61
CA LYS A 284 39.64 -4.81 -19.64
C LYS A 284 38.99 -4.67 -21.01
N ALA A 285 37.69 -4.96 -21.13
CA ALA A 285 36.95 -4.80 -22.37
C ALA A 285 36.97 -3.35 -22.85
N LEU A 286 36.77 -2.39 -21.94
CA LEU A 286 36.81 -0.96 -22.28
C LEU A 286 38.21 -0.53 -22.78
N ASN A 287 39.28 -1.03 -22.15
CA ASN A 287 40.65 -0.76 -22.58
C ASN A 287 40.98 -1.42 -23.93
N ASP A 288 40.52 -2.65 -24.15
CA ASP A 288 40.73 -3.37 -25.42
C ASP A 288 40.00 -2.64 -26.58
N ILE A 289 38.79 -2.12 -26.33
CA ILE A 289 38.06 -1.25 -27.27
C ILE A 289 38.87 0.02 -27.55
N ALA A 290 39.37 0.70 -26.51
CA ALA A 290 40.16 1.92 -26.67
C ALA A 290 41.41 1.69 -27.50
N LYS A 291 42.16 0.60 -27.24
CA LYS A 291 43.35 0.22 -28.03
C LYS A 291 43.05 0.03 -29.50
N ALA A 292 41.94 -0.64 -29.83
CA ALA A 292 41.52 -0.83 -31.22
C ALA A 292 41.03 0.47 -31.89
N SER A 293 40.58 1.46 -31.11
CA SER A 293 39.98 2.69 -31.60
C SER A 293 40.99 3.66 -32.23
N TYR A 294 42.22 3.74 -31.72
CA TYR A 294 43.20 4.74 -32.16
C TYR A 294 43.86 4.45 -33.53
N MET A 295 43.59 3.27 -34.14
CA MET A 295 44.11 2.83 -35.46
C MET A 295 45.55 3.27 -35.77
N TYR A 296 46.49 2.87 -34.91
CA TYR A 296 47.93 2.84 -35.20
C TYR A 296 48.49 1.48 -34.79
#